data_AF-A0A3M1I9G5-F1
#
_entry.id   AF-A0A3M1I9G5-F1
#
_cell.length_a   1.000
_cell.length_b   1.000
_cell.length_c   1.000
_cell.angle_alpha   90.00
_cell.angle_beta   90.00
_cell.angle_gamma   90.00
#
_symmetry.space_group_name_H-M   'P 1'
#
loop_
_entity.id
_entity.type
_entity.pdbx_description
1 polymer ?
#
loop_
_entity_poly.entity_id
_entity_poly.type
_entity_poly.pdbx_seq_one_letter_code
_entity_poly.pdbx_strand_id
1 'polypeptide(L)'
;MTPVAGADIQALREQAKAVFGVLPDKMPGSENDTPARIELGRKLYFDNRLSVNDSQSCNTCHRLDEKRGGVDNEPTSLGAHGKRGDRNAPTTLNAGFHIAQFWDGRAKDLKEQAKGPVLNPVEMAMPSEEAVVKKLSAIPEYRELFAKAFPDSDPAITYDNMAEAIAAFERTLITRDRFDDFLKGDDQALTAQELKGLETFMTIGCLTCHMSPTIGGNSYQKVGLIHAYENTKDKGRY
;
A
#
# COMPACT_ATOMS: atom_id res chain seq x y z
N MET A 1 28.49 -26.82 0.44
CA MET A 1 27.31 -26.47 -0.36
C MET A 1 27.74 -26.52 -1.80
N THR A 2 27.15 -27.40 -2.61
CA THR A 2 27.46 -27.54 -4.03
C THR A 2 26.98 -26.28 -4.76
N PRO A 3 27.77 -25.63 -5.62
CA PRO A 3 27.29 -24.51 -6.39
C PRO A 3 26.13 -24.97 -7.28
N VAL A 4 25.02 -24.23 -7.25
CA VAL A 4 23.94 -24.37 -8.23
C VAL A 4 24.55 -24.00 -9.58
N ALA A 5 24.53 -24.90 -10.56
CA ALA A 5 25.16 -24.67 -11.86
C ALA A 5 24.45 -23.52 -12.59
N GLY A 6 25.15 -22.73 -13.42
CA GLY A 6 24.56 -21.56 -14.09
C GLY A 6 23.32 -21.86 -14.95
N ALA A 7 23.22 -23.07 -15.52
CA ALA A 7 22.04 -23.51 -16.26
C ALA A 7 20.80 -23.72 -15.37
N ASP A 8 21.01 -24.04 -14.09
CA ASP A 8 19.97 -24.26 -13.09
C ASP A 8 19.42 -22.92 -12.57
N ILE A 9 20.28 -21.91 -12.42
CA ILE A 9 19.87 -20.54 -12.04
C ILE A 9 18.98 -19.90 -13.13
N GLN A 10 19.37 -20.03 -14.40
CA GLN A 10 18.56 -19.51 -15.51
C GLN A 10 17.18 -20.19 -15.56
N ALA A 11 17.13 -21.51 -15.41
CA ALA A 11 15.86 -22.24 -15.39
C ALA A 11 14.96 -21.80 -14.23
N LEU A 12 15.53 -21.65 -13.02
CA LEU A 12 14.81 -21.14 -11.85
C LEU A 12 14.29 -19.71 -12.09
N ARG A 13 15.10 -18.83 -12.69
CA ARG A 13 14.68 -17.46 -13.05
C ARG A 13 13.49 -17.46 -14.00
N GLU A 14 13.52 -18.24 -15.08
CA GLU A 14 12.42 -18.27 -16.05
C GLU A 14 11.13 -18.81 -15.42
N GLN A 15 11.23 -19.84 -14.56
CA GLN A 15 10.08 -20.34 -13.80
C GLN A 15 9.55 -19.28 -12.83
N ALA A 16 10.43 -18.61 -12.08
CA ALA A 16 10.04 -17.55 -11.17
C ALA A 16 9.36 -16.39 -11.92
N LYS A 17 9.92 -15.98 -13.06
CA LYS A 17 9.36 -14.93 -13.90
C LYS A 17 7.99 -15.30 -14.47
N ALA A 18 7.74 -16.56 -14.79
CA ALA A 18 6.42 -17.02 -15.23
C ALA A 18 5.36 -16.93 -14.12
N VAL A 19 5.76 -17.08 -12.85
CA VAL A 19 4.86 -17.06 -11.68
C VAL A 19 4.64 -15.66 -11.12
N PHE A 20 5.72 -14.90 -10.96
CA PHE A 20 5.71 -13.59 -10.32
C PHE A 20 5.61 -12.45 -11.35
N GLY A 21 6.04 -12.65 -12.60
CA GLY A 21 6.19 -11.55 -13.55
C GLY A 21 7.29 -10.57 -13.13
N VAL A 22 7.28 -9.37 -13.70
CA VAL A 22 8.16 -8.26 -13.30
C VAL A 22 7.29 -7.13 -12.76
N LEU A 23 7.69 -6.51 -11.65
CA LEU A 23 6.94 -5.39 -11.09
C LEU A 23 6.86 -4.25 -12.12
N PRO A 24 5.65 -3.79 -12.50
CA PRO A 24 5.50 -2.71 -13.48
C PRO A 24 6.11 -1.39 -12.99
N ASP A 25 6.51 -0.52 -13.92
CA ASP A 25 7.07 0.81 -13.57
C ASP A 25 6.02 1.82 -13.09
N LYS A 26 4.74 1.53 -13.32
CA LYS A 26 3.62 2.40 -12.95
C LYS A 26 2.48 1.58 -12.37
N MET A 27 1.89 2.08 -11.29
CA MET A 27 0.66 1.49 -10.72
C MET A 27 -0.56 1.83 -11.59
N PRO A 28 -1.57 0.94 -11.66
CA PRO A 28 -2.86 1.25 -12.27
C PRO A 28 -3.48 2.53 -11.71
N GLY A 29 -4.09 3.35 -12.57
CA GLY A 29 -4.74 4.60 -12.17
C GLY A 29 -3.80 5.81 -12.12
N SER A 30 -2.51 5.64 -12.45
CA SER A 30 -1.52 6.73 -12.45
C SER A 30 -1.52 7.57 -13.73
N GLU A 31 -2.41 7.29 -14.69
CA GLU A 31 -2.40 7.93 -16.01
C GLU A 31 -2.68 9.44 -15.93
N ASN A 32 -3.37 9.88 -14.87
CA ASN A 32 -3.74 11.27 -14.63
C ASN A 32 -2.98 11.92 -13.46
N ASP A 33 -1.90 11.28 -12.98
CA ASP A 33 -1.10 11.81 -11.87
C ASP A 33 -0.18 12.93 -12.35
N THR A 34 -0.58 14.17 -12.06
CA THR A 34 0.27 15.33 -12.34
C THR A 34 1.22 15.58 -11.17
N PRO A 35 2.40 16.22 -11.40
CA PRO A 35 3.30 16.60 -10.31
C PRO A 35 2.62 17.44 -9.21
N ALA A 36 1.62 18.25 -9.57
CA ALA A 36 0.86 19.03 -8.60
C ALA A 36 -0.05 18.17 -7.71
N ARG A 37 -0.70 17.14 -8.27
CA ARG A 37 -1.51 16.18 -7.49
C ARG A 37 -0.64 15.34 -6.57
N ILE A 38 0.49 14.85 -7.07
CA ILE A 38 1.46 14.08 -6.29
C ILE A 38 1.99 14.91 -5.10
N GLU A 39 2.38 16.17 -5.34
CA GLU A 39 2.89 17.03 -4.27
C GLU A 39 1.81 17.38 -3.22
N LEU A 40 0.58 17.64 -3.65
CA LEU A 40 -0.55 17.83 -2.72
C LEU A 40 -0.80 16.55 -1.90
N GLY A 41 -0.82 15.39 -2.56
CA GLY A 41 -0.96 14.09 -1.92
C GLY A 41 0.11 13.82 -0.88
N ARG A 42 1.38 14.09 -1.25
CA ARG A 42 2.51 13.99 -0.35
C ARG A 42 2.31 14.89 0.87
N LYS A 43 1.90 16.14 0.68
CA LYS A 43 1.61 17.02 1.83
C LYS A 43 0.53 16.45 2.74
N LEU A 44 -0.60 16.03 2.19
CA LEU A 44 -1.72 15.46 2.94
C LEU A 44 -1.30 14.18 3.70
N TYR A 45 -0.50 13.31 3.07
CA TYR A 45 -0.03 12.05 3.65
C TYR A 45 0.74 12.24 4.97
N PHE A 46 1.49 13.35 5.08
CA PHE A 46 2.29 13.69 6.27
C PHE A 46 1.63 14.75 7.16
N ASP A 47 0.43 15.24 6.84
CA ASP A 47 -0.19 16.35 7.57
C ASP A 47 -1.14 15.86 8.67
N ASN A 48 -0.73 16.05 9.92
CA ASN A 48 -1.56 15.67 11.06
C ASN A 48 -2.87 16.47 11.16
N ARG A 49 -2.96 17.64 10.52
CA ARG A 49 -4.18 18.47 10.52
C ARG A 49 -5.35 17.79 9.80
N LEU A 50 -5.13 16.65 9.15
CA LEU A 50 -6.19 15.86 8.54
C LEU A 50 -7.00 15.04 9.58
N SER A 51 -6.48 14.84 10.81
CA SER A 51 -7.24 14.22 11.90
C SER A 51 -8.03 15.21 12.74
N VAL A 52 -9.01 14.74 13.50
CA VAL A 52 -9.92 15.57 14.31
C VAL A 52 -9.22 16.51 15.29
N ASN A 53 -8.07 16.10 15.83
CA ASN A 53 -7.32 16.78 16.88
C ASN A 53 -5.85 17.06 16.50
N ASP A 54 -5.56 17.11 15.19
CA ASP A 54 -4.24 17.45 14.65
C ASP A 54 -3.10 16.53 15.11
N SER A 55 -3.39 15.27 15.44
CA SER A 55 -2.42 14.30 15.96
C SER A 55 -2.04 13.18 15.00
N GLN A 56 -2.89 12.85 14.01
CA GLN A 56 -2.68 11.71 13.11
C GLN A 56 -2.59 12.13 11.65
N SER A 57 -1.67 11.52 10.92
CA SER A 57 -1.59 11.53 9.46
C SER A 57 -1.53 10.10 8.93
N CYS A 58 -1.60 9.92 7.61
CA CYS A 58 -1.35 8.62 6.98
C CYS A 58 0.01 8.06 7.42
N ASN A 59 1.02 8.93 7.45
CA ASN A 59 2.36 8.56 7.87
C ASN A 59 2.41 8.05 9.33
N THR A 60 1.53 8.47 10.25
CA THR A 60 1.57 7.98 11.64
C THR A 60 1.49 6.44 11.74
N CYS A 61 0.68 5.80 10.89
CA CYS A 61 0.52 4.34 10.85
C CYS A 61 1.29 3.70 9.68
N HIS A 62 1.43 4.42 8.57
CA HIS A 62 2.10 3.97 7.36
C HIS A 62 3.43 4.69 7.16
N ARG A 63 4.39 4.38 8.03
CA ARG A 63 5.62 5.16 8.21
C ARG A 63 6.58 5.04 7.02
N LEU A 64 6.66 6.09 6.22
CA LEU A 64 7.65 6.24 5.15
C LEU A 64 8.98 6.83 5.66
N ASP A 65 8.99 7.30 6.91
CA ASP A 65 10.18 7.75 7.61
C ASP A 65 10.86 6.62 8.41
N GLU A 66 12.02 6.94 9.01
CA GLU A 66 12.73 6.07 9.96
C GLU A 66 13.07 4.65 9.46
N LYS A 67 12.98 4.39 8.15
CA LYS A 67 13.22 3.08 7.53
C LYS A 67 12.30 1.97 8.07
N ARG A 68 11.04 2.29 8.36
CA ARG A 68 10.07 1.33 8.93
C ARG A 68 9.31 0.49 7.90
N GLY A 69 9.54 0.73 6.61
CA GLY A 69 8.95 -0.09 5.53
C GLY A 69 7.47 0.21 5.24
N GLY A 70 7.01 1.44 5.51
CA GLY A 70 5.63 1.85 5.25
C GLY A 70 4.63 1.39 6.31
N VAL A 71 5.09 1.00 7.50
CA VAL A 71 4.26 0.52 8.63
C VAL A 71 4.77 1.05 9.97
N ASP A 72 3.96 0.98 11.02
CA ASP A 72 4.32 1.40 12.38
C ASP A 72 5.07 0.34 13.20
N ASN A 73 5.10 -0.90 12.72
CA ASN A 73 5.64 -2.09 13.41
C ASN A 73 4.87 -2.47 14.69
N GLU A 74 3.59 -2.13 14.78
CA GLU A 74 2.72 -2.47 15.90
C GLU A 74 1.73 -3.59 15.55
N PRO A 75 1.23 -4.36 16.53
CA PRO A 75 0.17 -5.34 16.26
C PRO A 75 -1.09 -4.72 15.66
N THR A 76 -1.45 -3.52 16.12
CA THR A 76 -2.52 -2.66 15.63
C THR A 76 -2.17 -1.20 15.92
N SER A 77 -2.64 -0.26 15.10
CA SER A 77 -2.22 1.13 15.22
C SER A 77 -3.05 1.90 16.25
N LEU A 78 -2.45 2.92 16.87
CA LEU A 78 -3.17 3.91 17.68
C LEU A 78 -3.84 4.94 16.78
N GLY A 79 -5.06 5.35 17.13
CA GLY A 79 -5.81 6.44 16.50
C GLY A 79 -5.70 7.76 17.24
N ALA A 80 -6.40 8.77 16.72
CA ALA A 80 -6.41 10.16 17.18
C ALA A 80 -6.72 10.30 18.68
N HIS A 81 -7.60 9.45 19.21
CA HIS A 81 -8.00 9.46 20.62
C HIS A 81 -7.29 8.38 21.47
N GLY A 82 -6.19 7.81 20.98
CA GLY A 82 -5.42 6.78 21.68
C GLY A 82 -6.09 5.40 21.73
N LYS A 83 -7.21 5.21 21.02
CA LYS A 83 -7.82 3.89 20.82
C LYS A 83 -7.05 3.13 19.75
N ARG A 84 -6.90 1.83 19.93
CA ARG A 84 -6.30 0.96 18.91
C ARG A 84 -7.34 0.43 17.93
N GLY A 85 -6.95 0.29 16.67
CA GLY A 85 -7.74 -0.46 15.69
C GLY A 85 -7.69 -1.98 15.93
N ASP A 86 -8.45 -2.70 15.12
CA ASP A 86 -8.63 -4.16 15.26
C ASP A 86 -7.74 -4.98 14.31
N ARG A 87 -7.07 -4.33 13.35
CA ARG A 87 -6.19 -4.97 12.37
C ARG A 87 -4.84 -4.26 12.29
N ASN A 88 -3.80 -5.02 11.95
CA ASN A 88 -2.49 -4.48 11.65
C ASN A 88 -2.56 -3.56 10.41
N ALA A 89 -1.83 -2.45 10.42
CA ALA A 89 -1.71 -1.56 9.27
C ALA A 89 -0.74 -2.18 8.24
N PRO A 90 -1.20 -2.55 7.02
CA PRO A 90 -0.30 -3.04 5.99
C PRO A 90 0.56 -1.90 5.43
N THR A 91 1.63 -2.24 4.71
CA THR A 91 2.46 -1.23 4.05
C THR A 91 1.72 -0.51 2.92
N THR A 92 1.98 0.78 2.73
CA THR A 92 1.55 1.54 1.55
C THR A 92 2.49 1.37 0.37
N LEU A 93 3.70 0.83 0.59
CA LEU A 93 4.66 0.53 -0.47
C LEU A 93 4.09 -0.57 -1.39
N ASN A 94 4.12 -0.35 -2.70
CA ASN A 94 3.57 -1.25 -3.72
C ASN A 94 2.05 -1.55 -3.62
N ALA A 95 1.32 -0.93 -2.69
CA ALA A 95 -0.08 -1.29 -2.38
C ALA A 95 -1.07 -1.06 -3.54
N GLY A 96 -0.79 -0.09 -4.42
CA GLY A 96 -1.64 0.18 -5.59
C GLY A 96 -1.59 -0.88 -6.68
N PHE A 97 -0.71 -1.89 -6.58
CA PHE A 97 -0.74 -3.06 -7.46
C PHE A 97 -1.72 -4.15 -7.02
N HIS A 98 -2.21 -4.10 -5.77
CA HIS A 98 -3.16 -5.11 -5.27
C HIS A 98 -4.53 -4.98 -5.94
N ILE A 99 -5.25 -6.10 -6.04
CA ILE A 99 -6.59 -6.15 -6.70
C ILE A 99 -7.66 -5.37 -5.92
N ALA A 100 -7.40 -5.06 -4.66
CA ALA A 100 -8.24 -4.30 -3.76
C ALA A 100 -7.42 -3.87 -2.53
N GLN A 101 -7.97 -2.95 -1.76
CA GLN A 101 -7.33 -2.39 -0.57
C GLN A 101 -8.01 -2.85 0.72
N PHE A 102 -7.28 -2.74 1.83
CA PHE A 102 -7.57 -3.35 3.14
C PHE A 102 -7.53 -4.88 3.16
N TRP A 103 -7.39 -5.45 4.36
CA TRP A 103 -7.39 -6.90 4.61
C TRP A 103 -8.64 -7.64 4.11
N ASP A 104 -9.81 -6.98 4.15
CA ASP A 104 -11.08 -7.53 3.68
C ASP A 104 -11.39 -7.16 2.23
N GLY A 105 -10.56 -6.31 1.60
CA GLY A 105 -10.75 -5.89 0.22
C GLY A 105 -11.98 -5.02 0.00
N ARG A 106 -12.45 -4.28 1.02
CA ARG A 106 -13.69 -3.50 0.95
C ARG A 106 -13.59 -2.24 0.08
N ALA A 107 -12.37 -1.80 -0.27
CA ALA A 107 -12.13 -0.68 -1.18
C ALA A 107 -11.46 -1.19 -2.46
N LYS A 108 -11.91 -0.73 -3.62
CA LYS A 108 -11.43 -1.26 -4.91
C LYS A 108 -10.02 -0.77 -5.29
N ASP A 109 -9.64 0.42 -4.85
CA ASP A 109 -8.39 1.09 -5.21
C ASP A 109 -7.91 2.03 -4.09
N LEU A 110 -6.71 2.62 -4.27
CA LEU A 110 -6.10 3.54 -3.30
C LEU A 110 -6.97 4.79 -3.05
N LYS A 111 -7.66 5.29 -4.07
CA LYS A 111 -8.52 6.47 -3.93
C LYS A 111 -9.70 6.18 -2.99
N GLU A 112 -10.39 5.06 -3.20
CA GLU A 112 -11.49 4.66 -2.32
C GLU A 112 -10.97 4.34 -0.91
N GLN A 113 -9.79 3.72 -0.79
CA GLN A 113 -9.14 3.42 0.48
C GLN A 113 -8.86 4.70 1.29
N ALA A 114 -8.27 5.73 0.68
CA ALA A 114 -7.84 6.95 1.35
C ALA A 114 -8.99 7.72 2.03
N LYS A 115 -10.23 7.50 1.60
CA LYS A 115 -11.43 8.05 2.25
C LYS A 115 -11.73 7.39 3.61
N GLY A 116 -11.46 6.10 3.75
CA GLY A 116 -11.82 5.34 4.96
C GLY A 116 -11.17 5.88 6.25
N PRO A 117 -9.83 5.94 6.34
CA PRO A 117 -9.10 6.33 7.55
C PRO A 117 -9.47 7.68 8.12
N VAL A 118 -9.72 8.65 7.24
CA VAL A 118 -10.02 10.03 7.63
C VAL A 118 -11.28 10.10 8.49
N LEU A 119 -12.31 9.31 8.15
CA LEU A 119 -13.60 9.30 8.86
C LEU A 119 -13.68 8.21 9.94
N ASN A 120 -12.76 7.24 9.95
CA ASN A 120 -12.82 6.14 10.90
C ASN A 120 -12.58 6.67 12.35
N PRO A 121 -13.52 6.47 13.29
CA PRO A 121 -13.44 7.01 14.66
C PRO A 121 -12.30 6.44 15.51
N VAL A 122 -11.67 5.33 15.10
CA VAL A 122 -10.48 4.76 15.76
C VAL A 122 -9.18 5.02 14.98
N GLU A 123 -9.24 5.81 13.90
CA GLU A 123 -8.07 6.23 13.13
C GLU A 123 -7.92 7.76 13.20
N MET A 124 -8.41 8.52 12.21
CA MET A 124 -8.26 9.99 12.19
C MET A 124 -9.51 10.73 12.70
N ALA A 125 -10.64 10.04 12.79
CA ALA A 125 -11.85 10.44 13.51
C ALA A 125 -12.51 11.77 13.08
N MET A 126 -12.33 12.20 11.83
CA MET A 126 -13.08 13.34 11.31
C MET A 126 -14.58 13.02 11.24
N PRO A 127 -15.47 13.93 11.66
CA PRO A 127 -16.89 13.61 11.85
C PRO A 127 -17.68 13.49 10.54
N SER A 128 -17.21 14.10 9.45
CA SER A 128 -17.83 14.00 8.12
C SER A 128 -16.90 14.48 7.00
N GLU A 129 -17.23 14.17 5.74
CA GLU A 129 -16.51 14.67 4.56
C GLU A 129 -16.52 16.21 4.52
N GLU A 130 -17.64 16.84 4.88
CA GLU A 130 -17.79 18.30 4.91
C GLU A 130 -16.89 18.93 5.98
N ALA A 131 -16.72 18.27 7.13
CA ALA A 131 -15.82 18.75 8.17
C ALA A 131 -14.35 18.75 7.69
N VAL A 132 -13.96 17.74 6.92
CA VAL A 132 -12.64 17.66 6.27
C VAL A 132 -12.46 18.79 5.27
N VAL A 133 -13.41 18.94 4.33
CA VAL A 133 -13.38 20.00 3.32
C VAL A 133 -13.33 21.38 3.97
N LYS A 134 -14.15 21.63 5.01
CA LYS A 134 -14.15 22.89 5.76
C LYS A 134 -12.80 23.16 6.42
N LYS A 135 -12.19 22.13 7.02
CA LYS A 135 -10.89 22.24 7.70
C LYS A 135 -9.77 22.58 6.72
N LEU A 136 -9.67 21.84 5.60
CA LEU A 136 -8.69 22.11 4.55
C LEU A 136 -8.92 23.49 3.90
N SER A 137 -10.17 23.86 3.66
CA SER A 137 -10.55 25.16 3.10
C SER A 137 -10.22 26.33 4.03
N ALA A 138 -10.03 26.11 5.33
CA ALA A 138 -9.64 27.16 6.26
C ALA A 138 -8.13 27.49 6.19
N ILE A 139 -7.32 26.66 5.52
CA ILE A 139 -5.86 26.79 5.45
C ILE A 139 -5.49 27.43 4.09
N PRO A 140 -4.92 28.66 4.07
CA PRO A 140 -4.60 29.36 2.83
C PRO A 140 -3.73 28.55 1.86
N GLU A 141 -2.71 27.86 2.41
CA GLU A 141 -1.82 26.98 1.65
C GLU A 141 -2.58 25.90 0.87
N TYR A 142 -3.59 25.26 1.48
CA TYR A 142 -4.36 24.21 0.79
C TYR A 142 -5.24 24.79 -0.31
N ARG A 143 -5.74 26.01 -0.20
CA ARG A 143 -6.48 26.66 -1.31
C ARG A 143 -5.62 26.76 -2.57
N GLU A 144 -4.37 27.20 -2.40
CA GLU A 144 -3.42 27.32 -3.50
C GLU A 144 -3.03 25.95 -4.09
N LEU A 145 -2.72 24.98 -3.22
CA LEU A 145 -2.31 23.64 -3.65
C LEU A 145 -3.42 22.89 -4.37
N PHE A 146 -4.66 22.94 -3.87
CA PHE A 146 -5.80 22.29 -4.53
C PHE A 146 -6.14 22.97 -5.87
N ALA A 147 -6.16 24.31 -5.95
CA ALA A 147 -6.39 25.02 -7.20
C ALA A 147 -5.34 24.65 -8.27
N LYS A 148 -4.08 24.45 -7.86
CA LYS A 148 -3.01 24.00 -8.75
C LYS A 148 -3.14 22.53 -9.16
N ALA A 149 -3.55 21.65 -8.24
CA ALA A 149 -3.66 20.21 -8.48
C ALA A 149 -4.91 19.83 -9.29
N PHE A 150 -5.98 20.62 -9.18
CA PHE A 150 -7.28 20.38 -9.80
C PHE A 150 -7.85 21.65 -10.45
N PRO A 151 -7.18 22.19 -11.49
CA PRO A 151 -7.60 23.45 -12.14
C PRO A 151 -8.98 23.36 -12.82
N ASP A 152 -9.39 22.15 -13.21
CA ASP A 152 -10.67 21.90 -13.90
C ASP A 152 -11.82 21.55 -12.92
N SER A 153 -11.57 21.64 -11.61
CA SER A 153 -12.55 21.31 -10.57
C SER A 153 -13.00 22.57 -9.82
N ASP A 154 -14.31 22.81 -9.79
CA ASP A 154 -14.92 23.90 -9.04
C ASP A 154 -16.07 23.37 -8.15
N PRO A 155 -15.93 23.33 -6.81
CA PRO A 155 -14.75 23.77 -6.05
C PRO A 155 -13.57 22.81 -6.19
N ALA A 156 -12.34 23.33 -6.15
CA ALA A 156 -11.12 22.49 -6.21
C ALA A 156 -10.91 21.66 -4.93
N ILE A 157 -11.26 22.19 -3.75
CA ILE A 157 -11.21 21.44 -2.49
C ILE A 157 -12.49 20.62 -2.35
N THR A 158 -12.41 19.35 -2.73
CA THR A 158 -13.43 18.35 -2.44
C THR A 158 -12.81 17.18 -1.70
N TYR A 159 -13.65 16.40 -1.03
CA TYR A 159 -13.18 15.18 -0.37
C TYR A 159 -12.68 14.13 -1.37
N ASP A 160 -13.27 14.10 -2.58
CA ASP A 160 -12.82 13.24 -3.67
C ASP A 160 -11.45 13.66 -4.22
N ASN A 161 -11.21 14.97 -4.41
CA ASN A 161 -9.91 15.49 -4.85
C ASN A 161 -8.82 15.30 -3.78
N MET A 162 -9.19 15.34 -2.49
CA MET A 162 -8.27 15.00 -1.40
C MET A 162 -7.83 13.53 -1.51
N ALA A 163 -8.78 12.62 -1.68
CA ALA A 163 -8.51 11.20 -1.84
C ALA A 163 -7.71 10.90 -3.12
N GLU A 164 -8.04 11.57 -4.24
CA GLU A 164 -7.29 11.46 -5.49
C GLU A 164 -5.85 11.94 -5.34
N ALA A 165 -5.62 13.07 -4.65
CA ALA A 165 -4.27 13.56 -4.42
C ALA A 165 -3.45 12.57 -3.58
N ILE A 166 -4.00 12.07 -2.47
CA ILE A 166 -3.33 11.06 -1.62
C ILE A 166 -2.99 9.82 -2.46
N ALA A 167 -3.96 9.29 -3.22
CA ALA A 167 -3.74 8.13 -4.08
C ALA A 167 -2.68 8.40 -5.16
N ALA A 168 -2.63 9.61 -5.74
CA ALA A 168 -1.60 9.99 -6.71
C ALA A 168 -0.19 9.94 -6.09
N PHE A 169 -0.04 10.36 -4.83
CA PHE A 169 1.21 10.19 -4.11
C PHE A 169 1.53 8.72 -3.82
N GLU A 170 0.55 7.95 -3.34
CA GLU A 170 0.74 6.53 -3.02
C GLU A 170 1.13 5.70 -4.25
N ARG A 171 0.62 6.05 -5.44
CA ARG A 171 1.01 5.42 -6.72
C ARG A 171 2.48 5.63 -7.10
N THR A 172 3.17 6.58 -6.46
CA THR A 172 4.62 6.77 -6.61
C THR A 172 5.45 5.90 -5.66
N LEU A 173 4.83 5.28 -4.65
CA LEU A 173 5.50 4.48 -3.61
C LEU A 173 5.84 3.07 -4.13
N ILE A 174 6.55 3.02 -5.25
CA ILE A 174 7.03 1.79 -5.87
C ILE A 174 8.44 1.50 -5.33
N THR A 175 8.60 0.35 -4.69
CA THR A 175 9.90 -0.13 -4.22
C THR A 175 10.29 -1.41 -4.93
N ARG A 176 11.56 -1.48 -5.34
CA ARG A 176 12.17 -2.63 -5.99
C ARG A 176 13.35 -3.13 -5.17
N ASP A 177 13.66 -4.41 -5.29
CA ASP A 177 14.84 -5.00 -4.65
C ASP A 177 15.60 -5.94 -5.59
N ARG A 178 16.56 -6.69 -5.03
CA ARG A 178 17.40 -7.65 -5.77
C ARG A 178 16.60 -8.79 -6.41
N PHE A 179 15.40 -9.09 -5.93
CA PHE A 179 14.52 -10.06 -6.57
C PHE A 179 13.98 -9.53 -7.90
N ASP A 180 13.65 -8.24 -7.99
CA ASP A 180 13.30 -7.61 -9.27
C ASP A 180 14.46 -7.68 -10.28
N ASP A 181 15.68 -7.41 -9.83
CA ASP A 181 16.89 -7.47 -10.67
C ASP A 181 17.13 -8.89 -11.19
N PHE A 182 16.96 -9.89 -10.31
CA PHE A 182 17.01 -11.30 -10.68
C PHE A 182 16.00 -11.64 -11.77
N LEU A 183 14.73 -11.26 -11.60
CA LEU A 183 13.67 -11.51 -12.59
C LEU A 183 13.90 -10.76 -13.92
N LYS A 184 14.66 -9.67 -13.90
CA LYS A 184 15.07 -8.90 -15.10
C LYS A 184 16.30 -9.45 -15.80
N GLY A 185 17.00 -10.43 -15.23
CA GLY A 185 18.09 -11.14 -15.91
C GLY A 185 19.44 -11.11 -15.20
N ASP A 186 19.54 -10.54 -14.00
CA ASP A 186 20.78 -10.59 -13.22
C ASP A 186 20.87 -11.89 -12.40
N ASP A 187 21.55 -12.90 -12.95
CA ASP A 187 21.76 -14.19 -12.28
C ASP A 187 22.61 -14.11 -11.00
N GLN A 188 23.26 -12.97 -10.74
CA GLN A 188 24.04 -12.74 -9.51
C GLN A 188 23.29 -11.88 -8.49
N ALA A 189 22.09 -11.39 -8.84
CA ALA A 189 21.31 -10.56 -7.95
C ALA A 189 20.88 -11.29 -6.68
N LEU A 190 20.76 -12.62 -6.67
CA LEU A 190 20.48 -13.40 -5.46
C LEU A 190 21.68 -14.25 -5.03
N THR A 191 21.87 -14.36 -3.72
CA THR A 191 22.82 -15.31 -3.11
C THR A 191 22.33 -16.75 -3.28
N ALA A 192 23.25 -17.72 -3.14
CA ALA A 192 22.90 -19.14 -3.18
C ALA A 192 21.84 -19.54 -2.13
N GLN A 193 21.83 -18.89 -0.97
CA GLN A 193 20.81 -19.14 0.07
C GLN A 193 19.45 -18.58 -0.34
N GLU A 194 19.40 -17.38 -0.92
CA GLU A 194 18.17 -16.76 -1.44
C GLU A 194 17.58 -17.57 -2.60
N LEU A 195 18.42 -18.06 -3.53
CA LEU A 195 18.00 -18.94 -4.63
C LEU A 195 17.36 -20.25 -4.12
N LYS A 196 17.97 -20.89 -3.11
CA LYS A 196 17.38 -22.07 -2.46
C LYS A 196 16.06 -21.74 -1.75
N GLY A 197 15.97 -20.56 -1.14
CA GLY A 197 14.73 -20.08 -0.54
C GLY A 197 13.61 -19.90 -1.55
N LEU A 198 13.93 -19.32 -2.71
CA LEU A 198 13.02 -19.15 -3.84
C LEU A 198 12.50 -20.51 -4.35
N GLU A 199 13.40 -21.47 -4.59
CA GLU A 199 13.02 -22.83 -4.99
C GLU A 199 12.10 -23.49 -3.95
N THR A 200 12.44 -23.36 -2.67
CA THR A 200 11.61 -23.88 -1.57
C THR A 200 10.22 -23.24 -1.59
N PHE A 201 10.15 -21.90 -1.67
CA PHE A 201 8.89 -21.15 -1.71
C PHE A 201 8.00 -21.60 -2.88
N MET A 202 8.60 -21.83 -4.04
CA MET A 202 7.90 -22.25 -5.25
C MET A 202 7.37 -23.69 -5.17
N THR A 203 8.02 -24.57 -4.39
CA THR A 203 7.74 -26.01 -4.37
C THR A 203 6.88 -26.47 -3.20
N ILE A 204 6.87 -25.77 -2.06
CA ILE A 204 6.13 -26.20 -0.86
C ILE A 204 4.66 -25.73 -0.82
N GLY A 205 4.19 -25.06 -1.88
CA GLY A 205 2.78 -24.66 -2.04
C GLY A 205 2.46 -23.19 -1.74
N CYS A 206 3.46 -22.34 -1.45
CA CYS A 206 3.23 -20.90 -1.21
C CYS A 206 2.58 -20.21 -2.42
N LEU A 207 2.91 -20.67 -3.63
CA LEU A 207 2.37 -20.16 -4.89
C LEU A 207 0.85 -20.32 -5.03
N THR A 208 0.20 -21.13 -4.19
CA THR A 208 -1.28 -21.22 -4.16
C THR A 208 -1.91 -19.86 -3.91
N CYS A 209 -1.26 -19.02 -3.10
CA CYS A 209 -1.79 -17.73 -2.65
C CYS A 209 -0.85 -16.55 -2.96
N HIS A 210 0.46 -16.78 -2.95
CA HIS A 210 1.49 -15.75 -3.07
C HIS A 210 2.17 -15.82 -4.45
N MET A 211 1.57 -15.13 -5.42
CA MET A 211 2.02 -15.03 -6.81
C MET A 211 1.90 -13.58 -7.28
N SER A 212 2.15 -13.32 -8.57
CA SER A 212 2.15 -11.96 -9.17
C SER A 212 3.30 -11.07 -8.66
N PRO A 213 3.50 -9.86 -9.24
CA PRO A 213 4.69 -9.07 -8.94
C PRO A 213 4.81 -8.57 -7.51
N THR A 214 3.70 -8.56 -6.77
CA THR A 214 3.66 -8.22 -5.32
C THR A 214 3.68 -9.45 -4.41
N ILE A 215 3.82 -10.67 -4.96
CA ILE A 215 3.94 -11.93 -4.21
C ILE A 215 2.74 -12.12 -3.25
N GLY A 216 1.55 -11.80 -3.75
CA GLY A 216 0.29 -11.74 -3.01
C GLY A 216 -0.53 -10.52 -3.38
N GLY A 217 -1.63 -10.30 -2.65
CA GLY A 217 -2.55 -9.19 -2.91
C GLY A 217 -3.36 -9.33 -4.20
N ASN A 218 -3.39 -10.53 -4.79
CA ASN A 218 -4.05 -10.85 -6.05
C ASN A 218 -5.27 -11.80 -5.91
N SER A 219 -5.56 -12.27 -4.69
CA SER A 219 -6.75 -13.07 -4.39
C SER A 219 -7.09 -13.01 -2.89
N TYR A 220 -8.32 -13.39 -2.53
CA TYR A 220 -8.70 -13.66 -1.15
C TYR A 220 -8.70 -15.15 -0.90
N GLN A 221 -8.19 -15.56 0.27
CA GLN A 221 -8.07 -16.95 0.64
C GLN A 221 -8.56 -17.15 2.06
N LYS A 222 -9.14 -18.32 2.34
CA LYS A 222 -9.52 -18.67 3.71
C LYS A 222 -8.25 -18.93 4.52
N VAL A 223 -7.99 -18.08 5.52
CA VAL A 223 -6.96 -18.38 6.51
C VAL A 223 -7.41 -19.58 7.34
N GLY A 224 -6.52 -20.56 7.46
CA GLY A 224 -6.82 -21.84 8.07
C GLY A 224 -7.50 -22.86 7.15
N LEU A 225 -7.06 -22.90 5.88
CA LEU A 225 -7.52 -23.87 4.89
C LEU A 225 -7.19 -25.33 5.27
N ILE A 226 -6.01 -25.56 5.84
CA ILE A 226 -5.51 -26.88 6.25
C ILE A 226 -5.66 -27.08 7.75
N HIS A 227 -5.16 -26.14 8.55
CA HIS A 227 -5.30 -26.12 10.00
C HIS A 227 -6.21 -24.99 10.41
N ALA A 228 -7.14 -25.22 11.33
CA ALA A 228 -8.07 -24.18 11.77
C ALA A 228 -7.30 -22.94 12.28
N TYR A 229 -7.73 -21.77 11.82
CA TYR A 229 -7.20 -20.51 12.33
C TYR A 229 -7.86 -20.16 13.66
N GLU A 230 -7.05 -19.83 14.66
CA GLU A 230 -7.52 -19.65 16.04
C GLU A 230 -8.44 -18.42 16.21
N ASN A 231 -8.15 -17.33 15.50
CA ASN A 231 -8.97 -16.13 15.57
C ASN A 231 -10.24 -16.29 14.73
N THR A 232 -11.37 -16.48 15.42
CA THR A 232 -12.69 -16.59 14.82
C THR A 232 -13.53 -15.32 14.96
N LYS A 233 -13.01 -14.28 15.61
CA LYS A 233 -13.68 -12.98 15.78
C LYS A 233 -13.62 -12.16 14.51
N ASP A 234 -12.44 -12.08 13.90
CA ASP A 234 -12.29 -11.47 12.58
C ASP A 234 -12.79 -12.46 11.51
N LYS A 235 -13.83 -12.05 10.78
CA LYS A 235 -14.45 -12.85 9.72
C LYS A 235 -13.82 -12.60 8.34
N GLY A 236 -12.86 -11.67 8.26
CA GLY A 236 -12.21 -11.29 7.02
C GLY A 236 -13.17 -10.52 6.11
N ARG A 237 -13.44 -11.07 4.93
CA ARG A 237 -14.26 -10.47 3.86
C ARG A 237 -15.79 -10.69 4.04
N TYR A 238 -16.26 -11.24 5.16
CA TYR A 238 -17.66 -11.62 5.39
C TYR A 238 -18.14 -11.33 6.79
#